data_AF-A0A9E5LMQ7-F1
#
_entry.id   AF-A0A9E5LMQ7-F1
#
_cell.length_a   1.000
_cell.length_b   1.000
_cell.length_c   1.000
_cell.angle_alpha   90.00
_cell.angle_beta   90.00
_cell.angle_gamma   90.00
#
_symmetry.space_group_name_H-M   'P 1'
#
loop_
_entity.id
_entity.type
_entity.pdbx_description
1 polymer ?
#
loop_
_entity_poly.entity_id
_entity_poly.type
_entity_poly.pdbx_seq_one_letter_code
_entity_poly.pdbx_strand_id
1 'polypeptide(L)'
;MLADAEAVMRGIDRVPGVEYTVLIPNLRGAERALAVGVDEFNLVMSVSETHNQSNLRMSRADSAKALGEVISLAHQSKVAVNISLSTSFGCPMSGMTPTHELMHWIDHFVDQGVRGISICDTTGMANPRQVTEICEQAQSKHPDTQWTLHFHNTRGMGLANALAAVQAGIVRFDSSLGGLGGCPYAPGATGNICTEELVHMLDLMGFKTHMNLDLLLECAADLRTLVDRPLPSQVLLAGKVDRLYDKICQS
;
A
#
# COMPACT_ATOMS: atom_id res chain seq x y z
N MET A 1 15.59 -10.22 -0.44
CA MET A 1 14.20 -9.98 -0.02
C MET A 1 13.31 -10.73 -1.02
N LEU A 2 12.32 -11.51 -0.55
CA LEU A 2 11.37 -12.28 -1.39
C LEU A 2 12.05 -13.11 -2.50
N ALA A 3 13.00 -13.97 -2.13
CA ALA A 3 13.86 -14.68 -3.08
C ALA A 3 13.10 -15.69 -3.98
N ASP A 4 11.96 -16.15 -3.50
CA ASP A 4 11.06 -17.14 -4.09
C ASP A 4 9.86 -16.53 -4.83
N ALA A 5 9.83 -15.21 -5.03
CA ALA A 5 8.71 -14.52 -5.69
C ALA A 5 8.35 -15.08 -7.07
N GLU A 6 9.34 -15.53 -7.86
CA GLU A 6 9.07 -16.17 -9.15
C GLU A 6 8.37 -17.53 -8.99
N ALA A 7 8.75 -18.31 -7.97
CA ALA A 7 8.12 -19.60 -7.70
C ALA A 7 6.67 -19.40 -7.23
N VAL A 8 6.44 -18.40 -6.38
CA VAL A 8 5.09 -18.00 -5.95
C VAL A 8 4.25 -17.59 -7.15
N MET A 9 4.73 -16.66 -7.99
CA MET A 9 3.99 -16.19 -9.18
C MET A 9 3.68 -17.31 -10.18
N ARG A 10 4.53 -18.33 -10.29
CA ARG A 10 4.28 -19.51 -11.14
C ARG A 10 3.33 -20.52 -10.48
N GLY A 11 3.26 -20.55 -9.16
CA GLY A 11 2.50 -21.54 -8.39
C GLY A 11 1.09 -21.12 -8.00
N ILE A 12 0.75 -19.84 -8.13
CA ILE A 12 -0.61 -19.35 -7.86
C ILE A 12 -1.57 -19.67 -8.99
N ASP A 13 -2.81 -19.97 -8.64
CA ASP A 13 -3.91 -20.01 -9.60
C ASP A 13 -4.34 -18.58 -9.92
N ARG A 14 -4.31 -18.23 -11.21
CA ARG A 14 -4.69 -16.90 -11.68
C ARG A 14 -6.20 -16.79 -11.86
N VAL A 15 -6.80 -15.80 -11.22
CA VAL A 15 -8.24 -15.54 -11.27
C VAL A 15 -8.53 -14.46 -12.33
N PRO A 16 -9.45 -14.70 -13.28
CA PRO A 16 -9.84 -13.69 -14.26
C PRO A 16 -10.33 -12.41 -13.59
N GLY A 17 -9.82 -11.26 -14.06
CA GLY A 17 -10.16 -9.95 -13.51
C GLY A 17 -9.34 -9.52 -12.28
N VAL A 18 -8.43 -10.37 -11.79
CA VAL A 18 -7.46 -10.00 -10.73
C VAL A 18 -6.14 -9.59 -11.36
N GLU A 19 -5.65 -8.40 -11.01
CA GLU A 19 -4.30 -7.94 -11.36
C GLU A 19 -3.29 -8.39 -10.29
N TYR A 20 -2.21 -9.02 -10.72
CA TYR A 20 -1.11 -9.49 -9.89
C TYR A 20 0.08 -8.55 -10.08
N THR A 21 0.20 -7.62 -9.12
CA THR A 21 1.27 -6.62 -9.06
C THR A 21 2.50 -7.18 -8.35
N VAL A 22 3.69 -6.84 -8.85
CA VAL A 22 4.96 -7.18 -8.18
C VAL A 22 5.83 -5.97 -7.93
N LEU A 23 6.56 -6.01 -6.81
CA LEU A 23 7.54 -5.01 -6.45
C LEU A 23 8.80 -5.16 -7.32
N ILE A 24 9.18 -4.11 -8.04
CA ILE A 24 10.37 -4.14 -8.90
C ILE A 24 11.46 -3.22 -8.32
N PRO A 25 12.58 -3.77 -7.83
CA PRO A 25 13.64 -2.97 -7.21
C PRO A 25 14.62 -2.37 -8.22
N ASN A 26 14.69 -2.90 -9.44
CA ASN A 26 15.61 -2.49 -10.51
C ASN A 26 15.27 -3.18 -11.83
N LEU A 27 15.99 -2.82 -12.90
CA LEU A 27 15.82 -3.35 -14.26
C LEU A 27 15.93 -4.88 -14.33
N ARG A 28 16.89 -5.49 -13.63
CA ARG A 28 17.00 -6.96 -13.57
C ARG A 28 15.79 -7.60 -12.90
N GLY A 29 15.22 -6.94 -11.89
CA GLY A 29 13.95 -7.36 -11.29
C GLY A 29 12.79 -7.30 -12.29
N ALA A 30 12.74 -6.26 -13.11
CA ALA A 30 11.73 -6.08 -14.15
C ALA A 30 11.79 -7.19 -15.20
N GLU A 31 12.98 -7.53 -15.71
CA GLU A 31 13.18 -8.61 -16.67
C GLU A 31 12.70 -9.97 -16.13
N ARG A 32 13.02 -10.26 -14.87
CA ARG A 32 12.58 -11.49 -14.18
C ARG A 32 11.06 -11.53 -14.02
N ALA A 33 10.46 -10.39 -13.68
CA ALA A 33 9.02 -10.24 -13.58
C ALA A 33 8.32 -10.52 -14.92
N LEU A 34 8.81 -9.97 -16.04
CA LEU A 34 8.25 -10.24 -17.37
C LEU A 34 8.21 -11.75 -17.69
N ALA A 35 9.22 -12.51 -17.25
CA ALA A 35 9.30 -13.95 -17.48
C ALA A 35 8.24 -14.78 -16.71
N VAL A 36 7.50 -14.17 -15.79
CA VAL A 36 6.43 -14.82 -15.00
C VAL A 36 5.04 -14.18 -15.19
N GLY A 37 4.87 -13.34 -16.22
CA GLY A 37 3.55 -12.87 -16.66
C GLY A 37 2.82 -11.99 -15.62
N VAL A 38 3.50 -10.96 -15.12
CA VAL A 38 2.90 -9.98 -14.18
C VAL A 38 2.04 -8.98 -14.94
N ASP A 39 1.00 -8.46 -14.29
CA ASP A 39 0.11 -7.45 -14.91
C ASP A 39 0.59 -6.01 -14.68
N GLU A 40 1.21 -5.77 -13.51
CA GLU A 40 1.67 -4.45 -13.10
C GLU A 40 3.00 -4.49 -12.33
N PHE A 41 3.87 -3.52 -12.64
CA PHE A 41 5.05 -3.20 -11.85
C PHE A 41 4.71 -2.14 -10.80
N ASN A 42 5.03 -2.44 -9.55
CA ASN A 42 5.07 -1.44 -8.50
C ASN A 42 6.53 -1.05 -8.22
N LEU A 43 6.87 0.19 -8.55
CA LEU A 43 8.20 0.75 -8.33
C LEU A 43 8.19 1.57 -7.04
N VAL A 44 9.30 1.60 -6.30
CA VAL A 44 9.36 2.34 -5.03
C VAL A 44 10.45 3.38 -5.05
N MET A 45 10.11 4.57 -4.58
CA MET A 45 11.06 5.62 -4.21
C MET A 45 10.58 6.29 -2.92
N SER A 46 11.49 6.88 -2.16
CA SER A 46 11.12 7.70 -0.98
C SER A 46 11.17 9.18 -1.32
N VAL A 47 10.16 9.94 -0.89
CA VAL A 47 10.15 11.40 -1.03
C VAL A 47 11.27 12.05 -0.21
N SER A 48 11.55 11.49 0.97
CA SER A 48 12.65 11.92 1.83
C SER A 48 14.01 11.40 1.34
N GLU A 49 14.98 12.30 1.15
CA GLU A 49 16.35 11.96 0.73
C GLU A 49 17.02 10.98 1.72
N THR A 50 16.92 11.26 3.03
CA THR A 50 17.54 10.43 4.07
C THR A 50 16.97 9.02 4.09
N HIS A 51 15.65 8.89 3.93
CA HIS A 51 15.00 7.59 3.82
C HIS A 51 15.36 6.87 2.52
N ASN A 52 15.43 7.61 1.40
CA ASN A 52 15.80 7.01 0.12
C ASN A 52 17.22 6.43 0.14
N GLN A 53 18.17 7.17 0.71
CA GLN A 53 19.55 6.71 0.90
C GLN A 53 19.63 5.50 1.84
N SER A 54 18.88 5.51 2.94
CA SER A 54 18.85 4.37 3.87
C SER A 54 18.24 3.11 3.25
N ASN A 55 17.14 3.27 2.50
CA ASN A 55 16.35 2.17 1.97
C ASN A 55 16.89 1.62 0.63
N LEU A 56 17.24 2.52 -0.31
CA LEU A 56 17.66 2.17 -1.66
C LEU A 56 19.17 2.35 -1.90
N ARG A 57 19.91 2.91 -0.93
CA ARG A 57 21.37 3.14 -1.02
C ARG A 57 21.79 4.01 -2.20
N MET A 58 20.93 4.97 -2.56
CA MET A 58 21.17 5.93 -3.63
C MET A 58 20.35 7.20 -3.41
N SER A 59 20.72 8.26 -4.13
CA SER A 59 19.99 9.53 -4.07
C SER A 59 18.61 9.43 -4.69
N ARG A 60 17.71 10.38 -4.38
CA ARG A 60 16.40 10.44 -5.05
C ARG A 60 16.55 10.67 -6.55
N ALA A 61 17.53 11.47 -6.96
CA ALA A 61 17.81 11.72 -8.38
C ALA A 61 18.27 10.45 -9.10
N ASP A 62 19.18 9.68 -8.49
CA ASP A 62 19.63 8.41 -9.06
C ASP A 62 18.51 7.37 -9.10
N SER A 63 17.66 7.35 -8.07
CA SER A 63 16.48 6.47 -8.03
C SER A 63 15.52 6.82 -9.15
N ALA A 64 15.16 8.09 -9.30
CA ALA A 64 14.25 8.55 -10.34
C ALA A 64 14.77 8.19 -11.74
N LYS A 65 16.07 8.36 -11.98
CA LYS A 65 16.71 7.93 -13.24
C LYS A 65 16.58 6.42 -13.45
N ALA A 66 16.93 5.61 -12.44
CA ALA A 66 16.85 4.15 -12.52
C ALA A 66 15.41 3.66 -12.72
N LEU A 67 14.43 4.31 -12.08
CA LEU A 67 13.01 4.00 -12.27
C LEU A 67 12.54 4.37 -13.68
N GLY A 68 13.04 5.47 -14.27
CA GLY A 68 12.75 5.83 -15.66
C GLY A 68 13.17 4.76 -16.67
N GLU A 69 14.30 4.07 -16.43
CA GLU A 69 14.73 2.94 -17.25
C GLU A 69 13.76 1.76 -17.13
N VAL A 70 13.26 1.48 -15.92
CA VAL A 70 12.27 0.41 -15.68
C VAL A 70 10.91 0.75 -16.29
N ILE A 71 10.46 2.00 -16.17
CA ILE A 71 9.22 2.51 -16.79
C ILE A 71 9.29 2.29 -18.31
N SER A 72 10.42 2.66 -18.92
CA SER A 72 10.64 2.48 -20.36
C SER A 72 10.53 1.02 -20.79
N LEU A 73 11.13 0.09 -20.03
CA LEU A 73 11.03 -1.35 -20.30
C LEU A 73 9.58 -1.87 -20.14
N ALA A 74 8.87 -1.41 -19.10
CA ALA A 74 7.49 -1.81 -18.85
C ALA A 74 6.57 -1.39 -20.00
N HIS A 75 6.72 -0.17 -20.50
CA HIS A 75 5.96 0.32 -21.66
C HIS A 75 6.23 -0.46 -22.93
N GLN A 76 7.50 -0.77 -23.23
CA GLN A 76 7.87 -1.62 -24.37
C GLN A 76 7.22 -3.02 -24.27
N SER A 77 7.07 -3.51 -23.05
CA SER A 77 6.48 -4.81 -22.74
C SER A 77 4.97 -4.74 -22.51
N LYS A 78 4.36 -3.56 -22.62
CA LYS A 78 2.92 -3.28 -22.37
C LYS A 78 2.44 -3.68 -20.97
N VAL A 79 3.32 -3.55 -19.97
CA VAL A 79 3.01 -3.79 -18.56
C VAL A 79 2.69 -2.47 -17.88
N ALA A 80 1.67 -2.47 -17.01
CA ALA A 80 1.29 -1.29 -16.25
C ALA A 80 2.37 -0.91 -15.23
N VAL A 81 2.45 0.38 -14.90
CA VAL A 81 3.38 0.87 -13.87
C VAL A 81 2.64 1.71 -12.86
N ASN A 82 2.84 1.38 -11.59
CA ASN A 82 2.48 2.17 -10.43
C ASN A 82 3.74 2.59 -9.67
N ILE A 83 3.81 3.85 -9.22
CA ILE A 83 4.91 4.34 -8.38
C ILE A 83 4.43 4.52 -6.95
N SER A 84 5.04 3.78 -6.02
CA SER A 84 4.87 3.96 -4.58
C SER A 84 5.86 4.98 -4.03
N LEU A 85 5.35 6.12 -3.59
CA LEU A 85 6.12 7.18 -2.94
C LEU A 85 6.08 6.99 -1.42
N SER A 86 7.15 6.41 -0.89
CA SER A 86 7.36 6.23 0.55
C SER A 86 7.62 7.56 1.24
N THR A 87 7.34 7.63 2.54
CA THR A 87 7.50 8.82 3.39
C THR A 87 6.74 10.05 2.85
N SER A 88 5.58 9.84 2.22
CA SER A 88 4.80 10.92 1.59
C SER A 88 4.27 11.94 2.60
N PHE A 89 3.93 11.48 3.82
CA PHE A 89 3.36 12.32 4.87
C PHE A 89 4.39 12.75 5.92
N GLY A 90 5.47 11.99 6.03
CA GLY A 90 6.55 12.23 6.98
C GLY A 90 7.62 11.16 6.88
N CYS A 91 8.81 11.48 7.39
CA CYS A 91 9.97 10.62 7.46
C CYS A 91 10.44 10.52 8.92
N PRO A 92 10.70 9.31 9.45
CA PRO A 92 11.20 9.14 10.82
C PRO A 92 12.59 9.76 11.05
N MET A 93 13.33 10.05 9.97
CA MET A 93 14.68 10.63 10.02
C MET A 93 14.72 12.14 9.75
N SER A 94 13.73 12.68 9.03
CA SER A 94 13.76 14.08 8.58
C SER A 94 12.51 14.88 8.95
N GLY A 95 11.57 14.29 9.69
CA GLY A 95 10.35 14.97 10.13
C GLY A 95 9.27 15.00 9.06
N MET A 96 8.43 16.02 9.09
CA MET A 96 7.29 16.14 8.17
C MET A 96 7.76 16.37 6.73
N THR A 97 7.15 15.64 5.79
CA THR A 97 7.42 15.81 4.37
C THR A 97 6.64 17.01 3.86
N PRO A 98 7.30 18.04 3.30
CA PRO A 98 6.60 19.17 2.71
C PRO A 98 5.76 18.74 1.52
N THR A 99 4.51 19.20 1.43
CA THR A 99 3.59 18.83 0.33
C THR A 99 4.16 19.16 -1.05
N HIS A 100 4.89 20.28 -1.20
CA HIS A 100 5.50 20.64 -2.49
C HIS A 100 6.58 19.64 -2.94
N GLU A 101 7.32 19.02 -2.02
CA GLU A 101 8.31 17.98 -2.35
C GLU A 101 7.60 16.71 -2.84
N LEU A 102 6.50 16.32 -2.20
CA LEU A 102 5.67 15.20 -2.66
C LEU A 102 5.11 15.49 -4.07
N MET A 103 4.50 16.66 -4.27
CA MET A 103 3.92 17.05 -5.55
C MET A 103 4.96 17.10 -6.67
N HIS A 104 6.19 17.54 -6.39
CA HIS A 104 7.29 17.51 -7.36
C HIS A 104 7.55 16.10 -7.90
N TRP A 105 7.63 15.09 -7.02
CA TRP A 105 7.87 13.71 -7.45
C TRP A 105 6.65 13.07 -8.10
N ILE A 106 5.44 13.44 -7.66
CA ILE A 106 4.21 13.06 -8.35
C ILE A 106 4.25 13.55 -9.81
N ASP A 107 4.50 14.85 -10.03
CA ASP A 107 4.57 15.43 -11.37
C ASP A 107 5.60 14.69 -12.23
N HIS A 108 6.80 14.49 -11.68
CA HIS A 108 7.91 13.83 -12.37
C HIS A 108 7.55 12.43 -12.92
N PHE A 109 6.79 11.63 -12.17
CA PHE A 109 6.41 10.28 -12.60
C PHE A 109 5.14 10.25 -13.44
N VAL A 110 4.17 11.14 -13.18
CA VAL A 110 2.99 11.28 -14.04
C VAL A 110 3.42 11.71 -15.45
N ASP A 111 4.37 12.63 -15.58
CA ASP A 111 4.94 13.08 -16.87
C ASP A 111 5.63 11.94 -17.64
N GLN A 112 6.01 10.85 -16.95
CA GLN A 112 6.57 9.65 -17.57
C GLN A 112 5.50 8.64 -18.00
N GLY A 113 4.21 8.95 -17.87
CA GLY A 113 3.12 8.09 -18.35
C GLY A 113 2.90 6.82 -17.53
N VAL A 114 3.15 6.89 -16.22
CA VAL A 114 2.76 5.81 -15.30
C VAL A 114 1.24 5.75 -15.16
N ARG A 115 0.68 4.56 -14.90
CA ARG A 115 -0.76 4.37 -14.73
C ARG A 115 -1.25 5.00 -13.42
N GLY A 116 -0.45 4.89 -12.37
CA GLY A 116 -0.87 5.29 -11.03
C GLY A 116 0.28 5.65 -10.10
N ILE A 117 -0.09 6.29 -9.01
CA ILE A 117 0.79 6.66 -7.91
C ILE A 117 0.16 6.16 -6.60
N SER A 118 0.95 5.42 -5.82
CA SER A 118 0.63 5.13 -4.42
C SER A 118 1.27 6.18 -3.50
N ILE A 119 0.45 6.88 -2.72
CA ILE A 119 0.91 7.85 -1.71
C ILE A 119 1.01 7.11 -0.37
N CYS A 120 2.24 6.86 0.09
CA CYS A 120 2.48 5.93 1.20
C CYS A 120 2.84 6.64 2.51
N ASP A 121 2.06 6.36 3.56
CA ASP A 121 2.36 6.66 4.95
C ASP A 121 3.17 5.51 5.58
N THR A 122 4.44 5.41 5.19
CA THR A 122 5.36 4.32 5.51
C THR A 122 5.52 4.05 7.01
N THR A 123 5.33 5.07 7.86
CA THR A 123 5.57 4.97 9.30
C THR A 123 4.39 5.42 10.15
N GLY A 124 3.20 5.57 9.56
CA GLY A 124 1.98 5.96 10.28
C GLY A 124 2.11 7.35 10.91
N MET A 125 2.53 8.35 10.13
CA MET A 125 2.70 9.75 10.51
C MET A 125 1.61 10.66 9.95
N ALA A 126 0.81 10.19 9.00
CA ALA A 126 -0.26 10.97 8.38
C ALA A 126 -1.41 11.22 9.38
N ASN A 127 -2.11 12.33 9.17
CA ASN A 127 -3.37 12.63 9.86
C ASN A 127 -4.48 12.95 8.85
N PRO A 128 -5.77 12.84 9.24
CA PRO A 128 -6.90 12.96 8.31
C PRO A 128 -6.91 14.27 7.52
N ARG A 129 -6.60 15.41 8.15
CA ARG A 129 -6.58 16.71 7.48
C ARG A 129 -5.54 16.75 6.37
N GLN A 130 -4.31 16.32 6.67
CA GLN A 130 -3.22 16.27 5.69
C GLN A 130 -3.56 15.32 4.53
N VAL A 131 -4.22 14.20 4.82
CA VAL A 131 -4.66 13.25 3.80
C VAL A 131 -5.65 13.89 2.84
N THR A 132 -6.70 14.55 3.34
CA THR A 132 -7.68 15.24 2.51
C THR A 132 -7.02 16.29 1.61
N GLU A 133 -6.19 17.17 2.20
CA GLU A 133 -5.49 18.24 1.45
C GLU A 133 -4.62 17.69 0.31
N ILE A 134 -3.85 16.62 0.57
CA ILE A 134 -2.99 16.00 -0.44
C ILE A 134 -3.81 15.31 -1.53
N CYS A 135 -4.87 14.57 -1.17
CA CYS A 135 -5.71 13.86 -2.15
C CYS A 135 -6.41 14.84 -3.10
N GLU A 136 -7.02 15.89 -2.56
CA GLU A 136 -7.70 16.93 -3.35
C GLU A 136 -6.72 17.62 -4.31
N GLN A 137 -5.53 17.97 -3.82
CA GLN A 137 -4.50 18.61 -4.66
C GLN A 137 -4.00 17.68 -5.77
N ALA A 138 -3.73 16.40 -5.45
CA ALA A 138 -3.25 15.41 -6.40
C ALA A 138 -4.29 15.15 -7.50
N GLN A 139 -5.54 14.88 -7.12
CA GLN A 139 -6.64 14.60 -8.07
C GLN A 139 -6.98 15.81 -8.94
N SER A 140 -6.97 17.02 -8.37
CA SER A 140 -7.20 18.26 -9.12
C SER A 140 -6.12 18.50 -10.18
N LYS A 141 -4.86 18.20 -9.85
CA LYS A 141 -3.73 18.43 -10.76
C LYS A 141 -3.59 17.34 -11.83
N HIS A 142 -3.79 16.08 -11.47
CA HIS A 142 -3.69 14.94 -12.40
C HIS A 142 -4.95 14.06 -12.32
N PRO A 143 -6.06 14.47 -12.96
CA PRO A 143 -7.36 13.79 -12.85
C PRO A 143 -7.39 12.40 -13.49
N ASP A 144 -6.50 12.13 -14.46
CA ASP A 144 -6.44 10.85 -15.18
C ASP A 144 -5.54 9.80 -14.49
N THR A 145 -4.82 10.20 -13.44
CA THR A 145 -3.90 9.31 -12.70
C THR A 145 -4.69 8.43 -11.73
N GLN A 146 -4.36 7.14 -11.67
CA GLN A 146 -4.89 6.25 -10.63
C GLN A 146 -4.20 6.52 -9.29
N TRP A 147 -4.97 6.96 -8.30
CA TRP A 147 -4.45 7.26 -6.97
C TRP A 147 -4.74 6.11 -6.01
N THR A 148 -3.67 5.59 -5.40
CA THR A 148 -3.75 4.56 -4.36
C THR A 148 -3.22 5.11 -3.05
N LEU A 149 -3.93 4.88 -1.94
CA LEU A 149 -3.48 5.31 -0.61
C LEU A 149 -2.99 4.10 0.19
N HIS A 150 -1.79 4.22 0.74
CA HIS A 150 -1.14 3.16 1.49
C HIS A 150 -0.85 3.64 2.91
N PHE A 151 -1.62 3.16 3.88
CA PHE A 151 -1.49 3.59 5.27
C PHE A 151 -0.95 2.48 6.17
N HIS A 152 0.04 2.84 6.99
CA HIS A 152 0.38 2.09 8.18
C HIS A 152 -0.44 2.58 9.38
N ASN A 153 -0.75 1.67 10.30
CA ASN A 153 -1.53 1.99 11.50
C ASN A 153 -0.68 2.32 12.74
N THR A 154 0.61 2.65 12.56
CA THR A 154 1.61 2.78 13.64
C THR A 154 1.18 3.66 14.81
N ARG A 155 0.37 4.69 14.55
CA ARG A 155 -0.15 5.64 15.55
C ARG A 155 -1.68 5.61 15.66
N GLY A 156 -2.32 4.53 15.22
CA GLY A 156 -3.78 4.34 15.32
C GLY A 156 -4.61 5.22 14.39
N MET A 157 -3.98 5.88 13.41
CA MET A 157 -4.67 6.79 12.48
C MET A 157 -5.02 6.16 11.13
N GLY A 158 -4.66 4.89 10.89
CA GLY A 158 -4.74 4.28 9.57
C GLY A 158 -6.15 4.27 8.96
N LEU A 159 -7.15 3.77 9.70
CA LEU A 159 -8.55 3.75 9.21
C LEU A 159 -9.17 5.16 9.14
N ALA A 160 -8.80 6.05 10.07
CA ALA A 160 -9.25 7.44 10.02
C ALA A 160 -8.70 8.17 8.77
N ASN A 161 -7.45 7.89 8.41
CA ASN A 161 -6.82 8.38 7.18
C ASN A 161 -7.48 7.77 5.93
N ALA A 162 -7.79 6.47 5.94
CA ALA A 162 -8.53 5.83 4.86
C ALA A 162 -9.91 6.46 4.67
N LEU A 163 -10.65 6.71 5.76
CA LEU A 163 -11.93 7.41 5.72
C LEU A 163 -11.80 8.81 5.09
N ALA A 164 -10.82 9.60 5.53
CA ALA A 164 -10.58 10.93 4.98
C ALA A 164 -10.27 10.91 3.48
N ALA A 165 -9.48 9.93 3.02
CA ALA A 165 -9.18 9.74 1.61
C ALA A 165 -10.43 9.33 0.79
N VAL A 166 -11.25 8.40 1.30
CA VAL A 166 -12.52 8.02 0.63
C VAL A 166 -13.45 9.23 0.49
N GLN A 167 -13.56 10.04 1.54
CA GLN A 167 -14.36 11.27 1.52
C GLN A 167 -13.82 12.31 0.54
N ALA A 168 -12.52 12.31 0.27
CA ALA A 168 -11.88 13.14 -0.75
C ALA A 168 -12.05 12.56 -2.19
N GLY A 169 -12.64 11.38 -2.35
CA GLY A 169 -12.90 10.76 -3.64
C GLY A 169 -11.86 9.72 -4.09
N ILE A 170 -10.98 9.26 -3.19
CA ILE A 170 -10.07 8.15 -3.44
C ILE A 170 -10.85 6.82 -3.40
N VAL A 171 -10.55 5.93 -4.35
CA VAL A 171 -11.22 4.62 -4.49
C VAL A 171 -10.26 3.43 -4.49
N ARG A 172 -8.95 3.64 -4.34
CA ARG A 172 -7.95 2.55 -4.28
C ARG A 172 -7.12 2.66 -3.00
N PHE A 173 -6.98 1.54 -2.31
CA PHE A 173 -6.29 1.46 -1.02
C PHE A 173 -5.45 0.21 -0.95
N ASP A 174 -4.23 0.36 -0.46
CA ASP A 174 -3.42 -0.77 -0.03
C ASP A 174 -3.76 -1.11 1.42
N SER A 175 -3.82 -2.40 1.71
CA SER A 175 -3.99 -2.96 3.05
C SER A 175 -3.29 -4.31 3.13
N SER A 176 -3.26 -4.92 4.31
CA SER A 176 -2.71 -6.27 4.46
C SER A 176 -3.62 -7.16 5.27
N LEU A 177 -3.79 -8.40 4.83
CA LEU A 177 -4.59 -9.41 5.52
C LEU A 177 -4.06 -9.59 6.95
N GLY A 178 -4.94 -9.48 7.95
CA GLY A 178 -4.53 -9.58 9.34
C GLY A 178 -3.71 -8.40 9.85
N GLY A 179 -3.52 -7.34 9.05
CA GLY A 179 -2.61 -6.24 9.36
C GLY A 179 -1.15 -6.63 9.32
N LEU A 180 -0.78 -7.63 8.50
CA LEU A 180 0.61 -8.00 8.31
C LEU A 180 1.45 -6.80 7.85
N GLY A 181 2.68 -6.80 8.30
CA GLY A 181 3.68 -5.79 7.97
C GLY A 181 4.50 -5.43 9.19
N GLY A 182 5.02 -4.22 9.17
CA GLY A 182 5.90 -3.66 10.19
C GLY A 182 7.21 -3.19 9.55
N CYS A 183 7.67 -2.02 9.96
CA CYS A 183 8.91 -1.46 9.45
C CYS A 183 10.06 -1.95 10.36
N PRO A 184 11.09 -2.65 9.84
CA PRO A 184 12.24 -3.05 10.64
C PRO A 184 13.00 -1.85 11.22
N TYR A 185 12.82 -0.65 10.65
CA TYR A 185 13.45 0.60 11.10
C TYR A 185 12.66 1.34 12.18
N ALA A 186 11.46 0.88 12.56
CA ALA A 186 10.65 1.50 13.61
C ALA A 186 10.25 0.43 14.65
N PRO A 187 11.08 0.21 15.69
CA PRO A 187 10.76 -0.71 16.78
C PRO A 187 9.42 -0.36 17.42
N GLY A 188 8.48 -1.31 17.43
CA GLY A 188 7.13 -1.11 17.98
C GLY A 188 6.11 -0.53 16.99
N ALA A 189 6.50 -0.21 15.75
CA ALA A 189 5.53 0.19 14.73
C ALA A 189 4.64 -0.99 14.32
N THR A 190 3.33 -0.78 14.35
CA THR A 190 2.39 -1.72 13.73
C THR A 190 2.58 -1.73 12.20
N GLY A 191 2.02 -2.73 11.54
CA GLY A 191 2.08 -2.85 10.09
C GLY A 191 1.08 -1.96 9.35
N ASN A 192 0.69 -2.45 8.17
CA ASN A 192 -0.36 -1.89 7.35
C ASN A 192 -1.70 -1.85 8.10
N ILE A 193 -2.65 -1.04 7.62
CA ILE A 193 -4.05 -1.22 7.99
C ILE A 193 -4.53 -2.63 7.60
N CYS A 194 -5.38 -3.23 8.44
CA CYS A 194 -5.89 -4.58 8.19
C CYS A 194 -6.93 -4.56 7.06
N THR A 195 -6.82 -5.47 6.11
CA THR A 195 -7.76 -5.57 4.98
C THR A 195 -9.20 -5.79 5.45
N GLU A 196 -9.41 -6.73 6.36
CA GLU A 196 -10.72 -7.05 6.89
C GLU A 196 -11.33 -5.91 7.71
N GLU A 197 -10.52 -5.09 8.38
CA GLU A 197 -11.00 -3.92 9.12
C GLU A 197 -11.42 -2.79 8.17
N LEU A 198 -10.62 -2.55 7.13
CA LEU A 198 -10.94 -1.58 6.09
C LEU A 198 -12.23 -1.97 5.36
N VAL A 199 -12.33 -3.23 4.93
CA VAL A 199 -13.54 -3.76 4.26
C VAL A 199 -14.75 -3.66 5.17
N HIS A 200 -14.64 -4.11 6.42
CA HIS A 200 -15.74 -4.05 7.37
C HIS A 200 -16.23 -2.62 7.62
N MET A 201 -15.31 -1.66 7.80
CA MET A 201 -15.66 -0.25 7.94
C MET A 201 -16.36 0.29 6.69
N LEU A 202 -15.81 0.06 5.50
CA LEU A 202 -16.35 0.58 4.25
C LEU A 202 -17.71 -0.02 3.90
N ASP A 203 -17.90 -1.33 4.10
CA ASP A 203 -19.18 -2.01 3.89
C ASP A 203 -20.26 -1.45 4.84
N LEU A 204 -19.94 -1.26 6.13
CA LEU A 204 -20.87 -0.67 7.11
C LEU A 204 -21.24 0.78 6.77
N MET A 205 -20.35 1.51 6.12
CA MET A 205 -20.59 2.86 5.63
C MET A 205 -21.36 2.90 4.30
N GLY A 206 -21.66 1.74 3.70
CA GLY A 206 -22.42 1.62 2.46
C GLY A 206 -21.58 1.73 1.18
N PHE A 207 -20.25 1.70 1.28
CA PHE A 207 -19.38 1.56 0.11
C PHE A 207 -19.40 0.13 -0.41
N LYS A 208 -19.26 -0.03 -1.73
CA LYS A 208 -19.22 -1.35 -2.38
C LYS A 208 -17.77 -1.79 -2.53
N THR A 209 -17.27 -2.56 -1.57
CA THR A 209 -15.90 -3.10 -1.63
C THR A 209 -15.80 -4.32 -2.56
N HIS A 210 -16.92 -5.00 -2.81
CA HIS A 210 -17.00 -6.28 -3.54
C HIS A 210 -16.18 -7.42 -2.90
N MET A 211 -15.77 -7.26 -1.65
CA MET A 211 -15.05 -8.28 -0.89
C MET A 211 -16.03 -9.13 -0.09
N ASN A 212 -15.69 -10.41 0.11
CA ASN A 212 -16.41 -11.25 1.05
C ASN A 212 -15.69 -11.21 2.40
N LEU A 213 -16.25 -10.49 3.36
CA LEU A 213 -15.65 -10.32 4.68
C LEU A 213 -15.52 -11.64 5.44
N ASP A 214 -16.46 -12.58 5.30
CA ASP A 214 -16.37 -13.87 5.98
C ASP A 214 -15.19 -14.69 5.46
N LEU A 215 -15.02 -14.76 4.13
CA LEU A 215 -13.85 -15.42 3.51
C LEU A 215 -12.53 -14.73 3.87
N LEU A 216 -12.51 -13.39 3.99
CA LEU A 216 -11.33 -12.68 4.45
C LEU A 216 -10.94 -13.07 5.89
N LEU A 217 -11.93 -13.24 6.78
CA LEU A 217 -11.68 -13.65 8.16
C LEU A 217 -11.19 -15.09 8.25
N GLU A 218 -11.71 -16.00 7.41
CA GLU A 218 -11.20 -17.37 7.27
C GLU A 218 -9.72 -17.35 6.83
N CYS A 219 -9.41 -16.62 5.75
CA CYS A 219 -8.03 -16.47 5.27
C CYS A 219 -7.10 -15.86 6.34
N ALA A 220 -7.56 -14.85 7.08
CA ALA A 220 -6.77 -14.24 8.16
C ALA A 220 -6.55 -15.20 9.34
N ALA A 221 -7.55 -16.04 9.66
CA ALA A 221 -7.42 -17.07 10.69
C ALA A 221 -6.39 -18.14 10.28
N ASP A 222 -6.41 -18.59 9.02
CA ASP A 222 -5.43 -19.53 8.46
C ASP A 222 -4.03 -18.92 8.44
N LEU A 223 -3.91 -17.67 7.99
CA LEU A 223 -2.66 -16.93 7.97
C LEU A 223 -2.03 -16.86 9.37
N ARG A 224 -2.83 -16.66 10.41
CA ARG A 224 -2.37 -16.65 11.81
C ARG A 224 -1.70 -17.97 12.21
N THR A 225 -2.06 -19.09 11.60
CA THR A 225 -1.42 -20.39 11.86
C THR A 225 -0.09 -20.55 11.12
N LEU A 226 0.08 -19.82 10.01
CA LEU A 226 1.29 -19.85 9.18
C LEU A 226 2.37 -18.88 9.66
N VAL A 227 1.97 -17.78 10.32
CA VAL A 227 2.89 -16.79 10.86
C VAL A 227 3.06 -16.98 12.37
N ASP A 228 4.30 -17.07 12.83
CA ASP A 228 4.62 -17.22 14.26
C ASP A 228 4.51 -15.90 15.03
N ARG A 229 3.38 -15.19 14.86
CA ARG A 229 3.08 -13.93 15.54
C ARG A 229 1.58 -13.64 15.58
N PRO A 230 1.09 -12.90 16.60
CA PRO A 230 -0.29 -12.43 16.61
C PRO A 230 -0.55 -11.47 15.45
N LEU A 231 -1.74 -11.54 14.88
CA LEU A 231 -2.24 -10.59 13.90
C LEU A 231 -2.99 -9.46 14.62
N PRO A 232 -2.69 -8.17 14.33
CA PRO A 232 -3.31 -7.03 15.03
C PRO A 232 -4.79 -6.77 14.71
N SER A 233 -5.39 -7.54 13.80
CA SER A 233 -6.78 -7.37 13.38
C SER A 233 -7.79 -7.55 14.52
N GLN A 234 -8.48 -6.46 14.86
CA GLN A 234 -9.53 -6.45 15.87
C GLN A 234 -10.79 -7.13 15.37
N VAL A 235 -11.11 -7.04 14.08
CA VAL A 235 -12.28 -7.72 13.50
C VAL A 235 -12.06 -9.24 13.45
N LEU A 236 -10.83 -9.72 13.27
CA LEU A 236 -10.52 -11.14 13.43
C LEU A 236 -10.74 -11.64 14.86
N LEU A 237 -10.41 -10.83 15.87
CA LEU A 237 -10.51 -11.20 17.27
C LEU A 237 -11.95 -11.09 17.81
N ALA A 238 -12.61 -9.97 17.51
CA ALA A 238 -13.97 -9.67 17.97
C ALA A 238 -15.04 -10.30 17.07
N GLY A 239 -14.74 -10.54 15.80
CA GLY A 239 -15.74 -10.82 14.77
C GLY A 239 -16.42 -9.56 14.25
N LYS A 240 -17.33 -9.76 13.29
CA LYS A 240 -18.15 -8.71 12.67
C LYS A 240 -19.06 -8.02 13.69
N VAL A 241 -19.53 -6.82 13.37
CA VAL A 241 -20.37 -6.01 14.28
C VAL A 241 -21.70 -6.69 14.64
N ASP A 242 -22.17 -7.60 13.79
CA ASP A 242 -23.39 -8.38 13.98
C ASP A 242 -23.18 -9.68 14.77
N ARG A 243 -21.95 -9.99 15.19
CA ARG A 243 -21.66 -11.14 16.05
C ARG A 243 -22.28 -10.94 17.43
N LEU A 244 -23.20 -11.82 17.80
CA LEU A 244 -23.73 -11.92 19.15
C LEU A 244 -22.85 -12.84 19.99
N TYR A 245 -22.54 -12.42 21.22
CA TYR A 245 -21.84 -13.23 22.20
C TYR A 245 -22.85 -13.93 23.10
N ASP A 246 -22.59 -15.20 23.43
CA ASP A 246 -23.33 -15.87 24.50
C ASP A 246 -23.15 -15.10 25.81
N LYS A 247 -24.21 -15.05 26.63
CA LYS A 247 -24.13 -14.44 27.95
C LYS A 247 -23.04 -15.16 28.74
N ILE A 248 -21.98 -14.44 29.08
CA ILE A 248 -20.97 -14.93 30.01
C ILE A 248 -21.67 -15.12 31.36
N CYS A 249 -21.95 -16.38 31.73
CA CYS A 249 -22.33 -16.71 33.10
C CYS A 249 -21.14 -16.36 34.00
N GLN A 250 -21.19 -15.20 34.65
CA GLN A 250 -20.27 -14.91 35.74
C GLN A 250 -20.61 -15.87 36.89
N SER A 251 -19.73 -16.85 37.13
CA SER A 251 -19.69 -17.66 38.35
C SER A 251 -18.87 -16.95 39.42
#